data_AF-A0A3N1CZN9-F1
#
_entry.id   AF-A0A3N1CZN9-F1
#
_cell.length_a   1.000
_cell.length_b   1.000
_cell.length_c   1.000
_cell.angle_alpha   90.00
_cell.angle_beta   90.00
_cell.angle_gamma   90.00
#
_symmetry.space_group_name_H-M   'P 1'
#
loop_
_entity.id
_entity.type
_entity.pdbx_description
1 polymer ?
#
loop_
_entity_poly.entity_id
_entity_poly.type
_entity_poly.pdbx_seq_one_letter_code
_entity_poly.pdbx_strand_id
1 'polypeptide(L)'
;MNEQRRQILQMLAEGKITADEAERLIGALERARPESTPAAETHRRPRPRYLRVVVHASDGSADGPTRINIRVPLQLLRAGVRLTSLLPPQALVRLNAELDKAGVPIDLTELKPQHIEELIEQLGDVVVDVDETDTKVQVFCE
;
A
#
# COMPACT_ATOMS: atom_id res chain seq x y z
N MET A 1 19.59 8.76 -16.51
CA MET A 1 20.69 9.70 -16.21
C MET A 1 20.12 10.87 -15.42
N ASN A 2 20.65 11.17 -14.24
CA ASN A 2 20.15 12.27 -13.40
C ASN A 2 20.85 13.59 -13.82
N GLU A 3 20.12 14.63 -14.20
CA GLU A 3 20.69 15.94 -14.58
C GLU A 3 21.59 16.52 -13.48
N GLN A 4 21.24 16.27 -12.21
CA GLN A 4 22.01 16.69 -11.05
C GLN A 4 23.40 16.04 -10.98
N ARG A 5 23.52 14.77 -11.41
CA ARG A 5 24.82 14.07 -11.48
C ARG A 5 25.71 14.68 -12.56
N ARG A 6 25.13 15.07 -13.69
CA ARG A 6 25.86 15.72 -14.79
C ARG A 6 26.43 17.08 -14.35
N GLN A 7 25.64 17.85 -13.59
CA GLN A 7 26.07 19.14 -13.06
C GLN A 7 27.25 19.03 -12.09
N ILE A 8 27.26 18.03 -11.20
CA ILE A 8 28.39 17.80 -10.28
C ILE A 8 29.66 17.43 -11.04
N LEU A 9 29.56 16.55 -12.05
CA LEU A 9 30.71 16.16 -12.87
C LEU A 9 31.25 17.33 -13.70
N GLN A 10 30.38 18.23 -14.17
CA GLN A 10 30.78 19.46 -14.83
C GLN A 10 31.53 20.40 -13.88
N MET A 11 31.04 20.55 -12.64
CA MET A 11 31.73 21.35 -11.61
C MET A 11 33.11 20.79 -11.26
N LEU A 12 33.27 19.47 -11.24
CA LEU A 12 34.57 18.81 -11.07
C LEU A 12 35.50 19.09 -12.25
N ALA A 13 35.00 18.97 -13.49
CA ALA A 13 35.78 19.25 -14.70
C ALA A 13 36.21 20.73 -14.80
N GLU A 14 35.39 21.64 -14.29
CA GLU A 14 35.70 23.07 -14.18
C GLU A 14 36.59 23.42 -12.98
N GLY A 15 36.92 22.44 -12.12
CA GLY A 15 37.75 22.63 -10.93
C GLY A 15 37.08 23.44 -9.81
N LYS A 16 35.74 23.58 -9.85
CA LYS A 16 34.96 24.32 -8.84
C LYS A 16 34.80 23.54 -7.53
N ILE A 17 35.00 22.23 -7.58
CA ILE A 17 34.97 21.31 -6.44
C ILE A 17 36.13 20.32 -6.57
N THR A 18 36.55 19.77 -5.44
CA THR A 18 37.53 18.70 -5.38
C THR A 18 36.89 17.33 -5.69
N ALA A 19 37.73 16.33 -6.00
CA ALA A 19 37.27 14.96 -6.23
C ALA A 19 36.51 14.41 -5.01
N ASP A 20 37.01 14.66 -3.79
CA ASP A 20 36.39 14.22 -2.54
C ASP A 20 35.03 14.89 -2.27
N GLU A 21 34.85 16.13 -2.72
CA GLU A 21 33.56 16.84 -2.62
C GLU A 21 32.57 16.33 -3.67
N ALA A 22 33.03 16.08 -4.90
CA ALA A 22 32.21 15.49 -5.94
C ALA A 22 31.70 14.10 -5.53
N GLU A 23 32.56 13.26 -4.94
CA GLU A 23 32.19 11.95 -4.41
C GLU A 23 31.13 12.05 -3.31
N ARG A 24 31.31 12.98 -2.36
CA ARG A 24 30.34 13.22 -1.28
C ARG A 24 28.99 13.69 -1.80
N LEU A 25 28.98 14.60 -2.79
CA LEU A 25 27.74 15.13 -3.39
C LEU A 25 27.00 14.07 -4.21
N ILE A 26 27.73 13.27 -5.00
CA ILE A 26 27.14 12.17 -5.76
C ILE A 26 26.57 11.11 -4.81
N GLY A 27 27.30 10.74 -3.77
CA GLY A 27 26.82 9.80 -2.75
C GLY A 27 25.64 10.33 -1.92
N ALA A 28 25.50 11.65 -1.75
CA ALA A 28 24.31 12.24 -1.15
C ALA A 28 23.09 12.18 -2.08
N LEU A 29 23.28 12.41 -3.39
CA LEU A 29 22.21 12.26 -4.39
C LEU A 29 21.73 10.81 -4.55
N GLU A 30 22.64 9.85 -4.45
CA GLU A 30 22.30 8.42 -4.50
C GLU A 30 21.53 7.98 -3.25
N ARG A 31 21.87 8.51 -2.07
CA ARG A 31 21.11 8.29 -0.83
C ARG A 31 19.73 8.99 -0.79
N ALA A 32 19.60 10.13 -1.47
CA ALA A 32 18.35 10.88 -1.57
C ALA A 32 17.41 10.34 -2.66
N ARG A 33 17.88 9.46 -3.54
CA ARG A 33 17.01 8.69 -4.43
C ARG A 33 16.43 7.50 -3.67
N PRO A 34 15.09 7.34 -3.61
CA PRO A 34 14.51 6.08 -3.23
C PRO A 34 14.63 5.11 -4.42
N GLU A 35 15.86 4.67 -4.73
CA GLU A 35 16.11 3.50 -5.56
C GLU A 35 17.07 2.57 -4.81
N SER A 36 16.46 1.66 -4.07
CA SER A 36 16.88 0.26 -3.93
C SER A 36 18.37 0.03 -3.65
N THR A 37 18.77 0.20 -2.40
CA THR A 37 20.04 -0.31 -1.88
C THR A 37 20.10 -1.83 -2.05
N PRO A 38 21.16 -2.41 -2.65
CA PRO A 38 21.50 -3.80 -2.43
C PRO A 38 22.30 -3.91 -1.11
N ALA A 39 22.09 -5.00 -0.39
CA ALA A 39 22.75 -5.39 0.86
C ALA A 39 22.23 -4.74 2.17
N ALA A 40 21.13 -5.28 2.66
CA ALA A 40 21.08 -5.83 4.00
C ALA A 40 19.98 -6.88 4.02
N GLU A 41 20.25 -8.04 4.60
CA GLU A 41 19.29 -9.07 4.96
C GLU A 41 18.30 -8.49 5.98
N THR A 42 17.43 -7.59 5.54
CA THR A 42 16.23 -7.26 6.27
C THR A 42 15.29 -8.42 6.03
N HIS A 43 14.70 -8.95 7.10
CA HIS A 43 13.58 -9.88 7.05
C HIS A 43 12.59 -9.43 5.96
N ARG A 44 12.71 -9.94 4.73
CA ARG A 44 11.66 -9.81 3.74
C ARG A 44 10.56 -10.68 4.29
N ARG A 45 9.64 -10.06 5.04
CA ARG A 45 8.35 -10.69 5.35
C ARG A 45 7.86 -11.32 4.05
N PRO A 46 7.39 -12.58 4.07
CA PRO A 46 6.88 -13.21 2.87
C PRO A 46 5.90 -12.25 2.22
N ARG A 47 6.07 -11.98 0.90
CA ARG A 47 5.17 -11.06 0.20
C ARG A 47 3.74 -11.56 0.42
N PRO A 48 2.82 -10.69 0.87
CA PRO A 48 1.45 -11.11 1.10
C PRO A 48 0.85 -11.62 -0.20
N ARG A 49 0.06 -12.68 -0.08
CA ARG A 49 -0.60 -13.38 -1.18
C ARG A 49 -2.05 -12.94 -1.30
N TYR A 50 -2.67 -12.49 -0.21
CA TYR A 50 -4.07 -12.13 -0.15
C TYR A 50 -4.28 -10.78 0.53
N LEU A 51 -5.26 -10.04 0.03
CA LEU A 51 -5.95 -8.99 0.78
C LEU A 51 -7.11 -9.63 1.52
N ARG A 52 -7.17 -9.47 2.84
CA ARG A 52 -8.23 -10.01 3.68
C ARG A 52 -9.01 -8.87 4.34
N VAL A 53 -10.33 -8.96 4.23
CA VAL A 53 -11.26 -7.97 4.79
C VAL A 53 -12.28 -8.71 5.64
N VAL A 54 -12.35 -8.36 6.92
CA VAL A 54 -13.29 -8.94 7.88
C VAL A 54 -14.12 -7.81 8.47
N VAL A 55 -15.44 -7.94 8.44
CA VAL A 55 -16.37 -7.00 9.04
C VAL A 55 -17.36 -7.76 9.91
N HIS A 56 -17.54 -7.29 11.12
CA HIS A 56 -18.59 -7.69 12.03
C HIS A 56 -19.34 -6.43 12.44
N ALA A 57 -20.57 -6.25 11.97
CA ALA A 57 -21.41 -5.11 12.34
C ALA A 57 -22.71 -5.61 12.98
N SER A 58 -23.11 -5.00 14.08
CA SER A 58 -24.30 -5.30 14.88
C SER A 58 -25.08 -4.01 15.08
N ASP A 59 -25.50 -3.38 13.99
CA ASP A 59 -26.13 -2.05 13.96
C ASP A 59 -27.61 -2.03 14.40
N GLY A 60 -28.10 -3.08 15.06
CA GLY A 60 -29.50 -3.18 15.49
C GLY A 60 -30.52 -3.14 14.34
N SER A 61 -30.07 -3.25 13.09
CA SER A 61 -30.93 -3.22 11.91
C SER A 61 -31.83 -4.45 11.84
N ALA A 62 -32.98 -4.32 11.18
CA ALA A 62 -33.95 -5.41 11.01
C ALA A 62 -33.37 -6.63 10.27
N ASP A 63 -32.26 -6.45 9.55
CA ASP A 63 -31.53 -7.49 8.82
C ASP A 63 -30.60 -8.34 9.71
N GLY A 64 -30.43 -7.97 10.98
CA GLY A 64 -29.58 -8.70 11.92
C GLY A 64 -28.08 -8.45 11.72
N PRO A 65 -27.22 -9.11 12.52
CA PRO A 65 -25.78 -8.85 12.53
C PRO A 65 -25.13 -9.23 11.20
N THR A 66 -24.41 -8.29 10.61
CA THR A 66 -23.66 -8.46 9.35
C THR A 66 -22.28 -9.04 9.64
N ARG A 67 -21.95 -10.16 9.00
CA ARG A 67 -20.61 -10.79 9.04
C ARG A 67 -20.07 -10.97 7.64
N ILE A 68 -18.97 -10.29 7.32
CA ILE A 68 -18.30 -10.34 6.03
C ILE A 68 -16.87 -10.82 6.28
N ASN A 69 -16.43 -11.80 5.50
CA ASN A 69 -15.07 -12.32 5.55
C ASN A 69 -14.63 -12.64 4.12
N ILE A 70 -13.82 -11.77 3.55
CA ILE A 70 -13.39 -11.82 2.16
C ILE A 70 -11.89 -12.01 2.12
N ARG A 71 -11.45 -12.89 1.22
CA ARG A 71 -10.04 -13.15 0.95
C ARG A 71 -9.80 -13.07 -0.56
N VAL A 72 -9.02 -12.10 -1.01
CA VAL A 72 -8.77 -11.87 -2.43
C VAL A 72 -7.29 -12.08 -2.76
N PRO A 73 -6.95 -12.99 -3.69
CA PRO A 73 -5.58 -13.15 -4.14
C PRO A 73 -5.05 -11.87 -4.80
N LEU A 74 -3.95 -11.33 -4.30
CA LEU A 74 -3.31 -10.13 -4.84
C LEU A 74 -2.84 -10.33 -6.29
N GLN A 75 -2.54 -11.57 -6.70
CA GLN A 75 -2.24 -11.90 -8.09
C GLN A 75 -3.40 -11.64 -9.05
N LEU A 76 -4.65 -11.85 -8.62
CA LEU A 76 -5.82 -11.56 -9.46
C LEU A 76 -6.03 -10.05 -9.62
N LEU A 77 -5.83 -9.30 -8.54
CA LEU A 77 -5.91 -7.85 -8.57
C LEU A 77 -4.84 -7.25 -9.50
N ARG A 78 -3.61 -7.79 -9.48
CA ARG A 78 -2.56 -7.46 -10.46
C ARG A 78 -2.94 -7.78 -11.90
N ALA A 79 -3.65 -8.89 -12.11
CA ALA A 79 -4.12 -9.30 -13.43
C ALA A 79 -5.30 -8.45 -13.96
N GLY A 80 -5.77 -7.45 -13.21
CA GLY A 80 -6.87 -6.58 -13.63
C GLY A 80 -8.26 -7.07 -13.23
N VAL A 81 -8.36 -8.16 -12.46
CA VAL A 81 -9.64 -8.60 -11.92
C VAL A 81 -10.12 -7.58 -10.90
N ARG A 82 -11.34 -7.07 -11.09
CA ARG A 82 -11.92 -6.10 -10.17
C ARG A 82 -12.50 -6.80 -8.96
N LEU A 83 -12.27 -6.25 -7.78
CA LEU A 83 -12.90 -6.72 -6.54
C LEU A 83 -14.44 -6.75 -6.66
N THR A 84 -14.98 -5.79 -7.41
CA THR A 84 -16.42 -5.67 -7.67
C THR A 84 -17.04 -6.85 -8.40
N SER A 85 -16.27 -7.61 -9.20
CA SER A 85 -16.78 -8.80 -9.88
C SER A 85 -16.81 -10.05 -8.99
N LEU A 86 -16.15 -10.00 -7.84
CA LEU A 86 -16.03 -11.15 -6.92
C LEU A 86 -17.01 -11.08 -5.75
N LEU A 87 -17.68 -9.94 -5.57
CA LEU A 87 -18.53 -9.66 -4.42
C LEU A 87 -19.93 -9.25 -4.87
N PRO A 88 -20.99 -9.71 -4.17
CA PRO A 88 -22.34 -9.23 -4.42
C PRO A 88 -22.45 -7.70 -4.25
N PRO A 89 -23.22 -6.98 -5.09
CA PRO A 89 -23.32 -5.51 -5.02
C PRO A 89 -23.69 -4.99 -3.64
N GLN A 90 -24.65 -5.64 -2.99
CA GLN A 90 -25.08 -5.29 -1.63
C GLN A 90 -23.97 -5.45 -0.57
N ALA A 91 -23.07 -6.42 -0.74
CA ALA A 91 -21.94 -6.61 0.16
C ALA A 91 -20.87 -5.54 -0.04
N LEU A 92 -20.62 -5.13 -1.29
CA LEU A 92 -19.70 -4.02 -1.61
C LEU A 92 -20.16 -2.69 -1.03
N VAL A 93 -21.44 -2.36 -1.20
CA VAL A 93 -22.02 -1.11 -0.66
C VAL A 93 -21.90 -1.07 0.86
N ARG A 94 -22.28 -2.16 1.54
CA ARG A 94 -22.14 -2.26 3.00
C ARG A 94 -20.69 -2.15 3.43
N LEU A 95 -19.78 -2.84 2.75
CA LEU A 95 -18.37 -2.85 3.08
C LEU A 95 -17.72 -1.47 2.92
N ASN A 96 -17.96 -0.79 1.79
CA ASN A 96 -17.46 0.57 1.59
C ASN A 96 -18.04 1.55 2.63
N ALA A 97 -19.31 1.41 3.01
CA ALA A 97 -19.92 2.24 4.05
C ALA A 97 -19.27 2.04 5.41
N GLU A 98 -18.97 0.79 5.80
CA GLU A 98 -18.28 0.51 7.07
C GLU A 98 -16.81 0.96 7.03
N LEU A 99 -16.12 0.86 5.88
CA LEU A 99 -14.76 1.39 5.72
C LEU A 99 -14.71 2.92 5.82
N ASP A 100 -15.68 3.61 5.22
CA ASP A 100 -15.79 5.07 5.27
C ASP A 100 -16.08 5.56 6.71
N LYS A 101 -17.03 4.91 7.41
CA LYS A 101 -17.29 5.16 8.84
C LYS A 101 -16.04 4.95 9.69
N ALA A 102 -15.28 3.90 9.41
CA ALA A 102 -14.03 3.55 10.06
C ALA A 102 -12.86 4.51 9.70
N GLY A 103 -13.08 5.50 8.83
CA GLY A 103 -12.06 6.47 8.42
C GLY A 103 -10.99 5.87 7.51
N VAL A 104 -11.28 4.76 6.84
CA VAL A 104 -10.38 4.12 5.87
C VAL A 104 -10.67 4.69 4.49
N PRO A 105 -9.79 5.53 3.90
CA PRO A 105 -10.03 6.21 2.63
C PRO A 105 -9.78 5.27 1.43
N ILE A 106 -10.29 4.04 1.48
CA ILE A 106 -10.17 3.02 0.44
C ILE A 106 -11.54 2.75 -0.14
N ASP A 107 -11.73 3.06 -1.42
CA ASP A 107 -12.88 2.60 -2.19
C ASP A 107 -12.52 1.29 -2.91
N LEU A 108 -13.15 0.19 -2.48
CA LEU A 108 -12.93 -1.13 -3.09
C LEU A 108 -13.45 -1.23 -4.52
N THR A 109 -14.30 -0.30 -4.96
CA THR A 109 -14.80 -0.25 -6.34
C THR A 109 -13.79 0.37 -7.31
N GLU A 110 -12.92 1.24 -6.81
CA GLU A 110 -11.88 1.94 -7.57
C GLU A 110 -10.49 1.31 -7.43
N LEU A 111 -10.40 0.12 -6.81
CA LEU A 111 -9.14 -0.59 -6.65
C LEU A 111 -8.58 -1.04 -8.02
N LYS A 112 -7.51 -0.40 -8.47
CA LYS A 112 -6.85 -0.64 -9.77
C LYS A 112 -5.53 -1.40 -9.59
N PRO A 113 -5.08 -2.17 -10.60
CA PRO A 113 -3.81 -2.92 -10.54
C PRO A 113 -2.61 -2.05 -10.14
N GLN A 114 -2.57 -0.82 -10.65
CA GLN A 114 -1.49 0.14 -10.37
C GLN A 114 -1.40 0.57 -8.90
N HIS A 115 -2.49 0.43 -8.12
CA HIS A 115 -2.52 0.76 -6.69
C HIS A 115 -2.14 -0.44 -5.79
N ILE A 116 -2.03 -1.65 -6.36
CA ILE A 116 -1.83 -2.89 -5.59
C ILE A 116 -0.42 -2.97 -5.00
N GLU A 117 0.60 -2.54 -5.75
CA GLU A 117 1.98 -2.54 -5.28
C GLU A 117 2.17 -1.61 -4.06
N GLU A 118 1.60 -0.40 -4.11
CA GLU A 118 1.60 0.54 -2.99
C GLU A 118 0.79 0.00 -1.79
N LEU A 119 -0.38 -0.59 -2.05
CA LEU A 119 -1.21 -1.22 -1.03
C LEU A 119 -0.46 -2.35 -0.31
N ILE A 120 0.33 -3.15 -1.02
CA ILE A 120 1.12 -4.24 -0.46
C ILE A 120 2.26 -3.72 0.41
N GLU A 121 2.91 -2.62 0.01
CA GLU A 121 3.94 -1.98 0.81
C GLU A 121 3.35 -1.35 2.08
N GLN A 122 2.20 -0.69 1.99
CA GLN A 122 1.57 0.00 3.12
C GLN A 122 0.83 -0.94 4.09
N LEU A 123 0.08 -1.92 3.59
CA LEU A 123 -0.68 -2.87 4.42
C LEU A 123 0.16 -4.07 4.91
N GLY A 124 1.43 -4.17 4.53
CA GLY A 124 2.35 -5.18 5.07
C GLY A 124 2.63 -5.01 6.57
N ASP A 125 2.38 -3.81 7.11
CA ASP A 125 2.56 -3.43 8.52
C ASP A 125 1.28 -2.89 9.18
N VAL A 126 0.23 -2.59 8.40
CA VAL A 126 -0.96 -1.91 8.89
C VAL A 126 -2.14 -2.88 8.95
N VAL A 127 -2.56 -3.19 10.18
CA VAL A 127 -3.88 -3.75 10.47
C VAL A 127 -4.75 -2.58 10.89
N VAL A 128 -5.78 -2.27 10.10
CA VAL A 128 -6.81 -1.35 10.57
C VAL A 128 -7.76 -2.17 11.43
N ASP A 129 -7.76 -1.98 12.74
CA ASP A 129 -8.74 -2.56 13.67
C ASP A 129 -9.56 -1.40 14.26
N VAL A 130 -10.76 -1.20 13.74
CA VAL A 130 -11.73 -0.27 14.31
C VAL A 130 -12.66 -1.10 15.18
N ASP A 131 -12.61 -0.87 16.49
CA ASP A 131 -13.46 -1.51 17.49
C ASP A 131 -14.39 -0.43 18.07
N GLU A 132 -15.53 -0.25 17.40
CA GLU A 132 -16.66 0.52 17.91
C GLU A 132 -17.64 -0.43 18.62
N THR A 133 -18.46 0.09 19.53
CA THR A 133 -19.38 -0.69 20.38
C THR A 133 -20.18 -1.76 19.62
N ASP A 134 -20.52 -1.48 18.36
CA ASP A 134 -21.34 -2.33 17.51
C ASP A 134 -20.66 -2.76 16.20
N THR A 135 -19.44 -2.29 15.89
CA THR A 135 -18.77 -2.57 14.61
C THR A 135 -17.27 -2.86 14.79
N LYS A 136 -16.84 -4.00 14.23
CA LYS A 136 -15.43 -4.38 14.08
C LYS A 136 -15.05 -4.54 12.61
N VAL A 137 -14.08 -3.76 12.15
CA VAL A 137 -13.54 -3.84 10.77
C VAL A 137 -12.06 -4.15 10.82
N GLN A 138 -11.62 -5.16 10.06
CA GLN A 138 -10.23 -5.56 9.89
C GLN A 138 -9.83 -5.64 8.41
N VAL A 139 -8.80 -4.89 8.03
CA VAL A 139 -8.20 -4.92 6.69
C VAL A 139 -6.70 -5.17 6.81
N PHE A 140 -6.21 -6.21 6.15
CA PHE A 140 -4.79 -6.57 6.17
C PHE A 140 -4.36 -7.44 4.99
N CYS A 141 -3.05 -7.51 4.79
CA CYS A 141 -2.40 -8.35 3.79
C CYS A 141 -1.75 -9.58 4.46
N GLU A 142 -1.97 -10.79 3.91
CA GLU A 142 -1.41 -12.07 4.41
C GLU A 142 -0.83 -12.96 3.31
#